data_AF-V9EVW2-F1
#
_entry.id   AF-V9EVW2-F1
#
_cell.length_a   1.000
_cell.length_b   1.000
_cell.length_c   1.000
_cell.angle_alpha   90.00
_cell.angle_beta   90.00
_cell.angle_gamma   90.00
#
_symmetry.space_group_name_H-M   'P 1'
#
loop_
_entity.id
_entity.type
_entity.pdbx_description
1 polymer ?
#
loop_
_entity_poly.entity_id
_entity_poly.type
_entity_poly.pdbx_seq_one_letter_code
_entity_poly.pdbx_strand_id
1 'polypeptide(L)'
;MDGVARAVERGIASEMPERCGLILDGWTHCSKHYVAVFACYELSGKSKTPLFSMTPLLNDEDDDLSAVAHREFLADMLPRDFGRQVHECVFLVGDNCSVNRRLATLVGVGCASHQLNCAVQRELQEHENDLAAVQALMIKLRTLTQSAKLRLKTDLRPVIRQDTRWSSTFSMLHRLTRALG
;
A
#
# COMPACT_ATOMS: atom_id res chain seq x y z
N MET A 1 -34.72 1.15 14.74
CA MET A 1 -34.11 1.28 13.39
C MET A 1 -33.10 0.15 13.14
N ASP A 2 -32.44 -0.35 14.18
CA ASP A 2 -31.41 -1.41 14.13
C ASP A 2 -31.82 -2.70 13.42
N GLY A 3 -33.09 -3.13 13.54
CA GLY A 3 -33.58 -4.33 12.86
C GLY A 3 -33.57 -4.23 11.34
N VAL A 4 -33.85 -3.04 10.79
CA VAL A 4 -33.88 -2.78 9.35
C VAL A 4 -32.45 -2.66 8.82
N ALA A 5 -31.59 -1.90 9.50
CA ALA A 5 -30.17 -1.77 9.13
C ALA A 5 -29.48 -3.15 9.07
N ARG A 6 -29.64 -3.97 10.12
CA ARG A 6 -29.11 -5.33 10.15
C ARG A 6 -29.68 -6.25 9.07
N ALA A 7 -30.93 -6.07 8.68
CA ALA A 7 -31.52 -6.85 7.59
C ALA A 7 -30.90 -6.47 6.24
N VAL A 8 -30.65 -5.18 6.02
CA VAL A 8 -29.97 -4.66 4.83
C VAL A 8 -28.52 -5.12 4.79
N GLU A 9 -27.77 -5.01 5.89
CA GLU A 9 -26.39 -5.49 6.02
C GLU A 9 -26.28 -6.97 5.66
N ARG A 10 -27.13 -7.82 6.25
CA ARG A 10 -27.18 -9.26 5.92
C ARG A 10 -27.53 -9.50 4.45
N GLY A 11 -28.44 -8.72 3.89
CA GLY A 11 -28.80 -8.80 2.48
C GLY A 11 -27.60 -8.54 1.58
N ILE A 12 -26.89 -7.43 1.82
CA ILE A 12 -25.68 -7.05 1.10
C ILE A 12 -24.59 -8.12 1.28
N ALA A 13 -24.33 -8.56 2.51
CA ALA A 13 -23.33 -9.60 2.80
C ALA A 13 -23.61 -10.92 2.06
N SER A 14 -24.88 -11.29 1.91
CA SER A 14 -25.28 -12.54 1.25
C SER A 14 -25.11 -12.53 -0.27
N GLU A 15 -25.27 -11.36 -0.91
CA GLU A 15 -25.12 -11.23 -2.37
C GLU A 15 -23.71 -10.81 -2.80
N MET A 16 -22.93 -10.23 -1.89
CA MET A 16 -21.65 -9.64 -2.21
C MET A 16 -20.61 -10.73 -2.54
N PRO A 17 -19.85 -10.62 -3.64
CA PRO A 17 -18.76 -11.54 -3.94
C PRO A 17 -17.59 -11.41 -2.96
N GLU A 18 -16.67 -12.37 -2.96
CA GLU A 18 -15.42 -12.28 -2.17
C GLU A 18 -14.58 -11.07 -2.57
N ARG A 19 -14.49 -10.79 -3.88
CA ARG A 19 -13.72 -9.64 -4.39
C ARG A 19 -14.64 -8.44 -4.55
N CYS A 20 -14.39 -7.40 -3.75
CA CYS A 20 -15.05 -6.12 -3.87
C CYS A 20 -14.02 -4.99 -3.84
N GLY A 21 -14.38 -3.81 -4.36
CA GLY A 21 -13.64 -2.58 -4.12
C GLY A 21 -14.30 -1.75 -3.04
N LEU A 22 -13.55 -0.81 -2.48
CA LEU A 22 -14.07 0.19 -1.55
C LEU A 22 -14.01 1.58 -2.16
N ILE A 23 -15.03 2.38 -1.88
CA ILE A 23 -15.05 3.82 -2.18
C ILE A 23 -15.15 4.54 -0.85
N LEU A 24 -14.22 5.44 -0.61
CA LEU A 24 -14.15 6.26 0.60
C LEU A 24 -14.43 7.71 0.24
N ASP A 25 -15.33 8.33 1.02
CA ASP A 25 -15.57 9.76 0.96
C ASP A 25 -15.49 10.34 2.37
N GLY A 26 -14.69 11.39 2.53
CA GLY A 26 -14.41 12.00 3.82
C GLY A 26 -14.79 13.47 3.79
N TRP A 27 -15.60 13.92 4.74
CA TRP A 27 -15.98 15.34 4.84
C TRP A 27 -16.09 15.78 6.29
N THR A 28 -15.97 17.08 6.50
CA THR A 28 -16.12 17.70 7.82
C THR A 28 -17.40 18.50 7.86
N HIS A 29 -18.23 18.25 8.88
CA HIS A 29 -19.46 19.01 9.13
C HIS A 29 -19.58 19.31 10.62
N CYS A 30 -19.81 20.58 10.96
CA CYS A 30 -19.98 21.03 12.36
C CYS A 30 -18.91 20.48 13.33
N SER A 31 -17.64 20.60 12.93
CA SER A 31 -16.47 20.13 13.70
C SER A 31 -16.36 18.62 13.90
N LYS A 32 -17.16 17.81 13.19
CA LYS A 32 -17.02 16.36 13.13
C LYS A 32 -16.55 15.92 11.75
N HIS A 33 -15.52 15.09 11.71
CA HIS A 33 -15.05 14.47 10.48
C HIS A 33 -15.75 13.12 10.29
N TYR A 34 -16.46 12.98 9.18
CA TYR A 34 -17.19 11.80 8.79
C TYR A 34 -16.46 11.06 7.68
N VAL A 35 -16.52 9.74 7.74
CA VAL A 35 -16.07 8.87 6.65
C VAL A 35 -17.26 8.03 6.21
N ALA A 36 -17.60 8.11 4.93
CA ALA A 36 -18.48 7.16 4.27
C ALA A 36 -17.65 6.09 3.57
N VAL A 37 -18.07 4.84 3.74
CA VAL A 37 -17.51 3.67 3.07
C VAL A 37 -18.60 3.03 2.22
N PHE A 38 -18.35 2.91 0.93
CA PHE A 38 -19.19 2.16 0.01
C PHE A 38 -18.44 0.91 -0.46
N ALA A 39 -19.17 -0.17 -0.67
CA ALA A 39 -18.69 -1.26 -1.48
C ALA A 39 -18.82 -0.90 -2.96
N CYS A 40 -18.03 -1.55 -3.81
CA CYS A 40 -18.21 -1.55 -5.25
C CYS A 40 -17.95 -2.96 -5.77
N TYR A 41 -18.97 -3.60 -6.33
CA TYR A 41 -18.87 -4.94 -6.90
C TYR A 41 -19.81 -5.11 -8.07
N GLU A 42 -19.54 -6.11 -8.91
CA GLU A 42 -20.43 -6.50 -9.99
C GLU A 42 -21.28 -7.69 -9.57
N LEU A 43 -22.60 -7.60 -9.83
CA LEU A 43 -23.52 -8.72 -9.67
C LEU A 43 -24.37 -8.85 -10.94
N SER A 44 -24.24 -9.98 -11.64
CA SER A 44 -24.99 -10.27 -12.87
C SER A 44 -24.83 -9.17 -13.95
N GLY A 45 -23.60 -8.70 -14.18
CA GLY A 45 -23.30 -7.66 -15.17
C GLY A 45 -23.74 -6.24 -14.78
N LYS A 46 -24.17 -6.02 -13.53
CA LYS A 46 -24.55 -4.71 -13.01
C LYS A 46 -23.65 -4.30 -11.86
N SER A 47 -23.11 -3.09 -11.94
CA SER A 47 -22.38 -2.49 -10.83
C SER A 47 -23.32 -2.19 -9.67
N LYS A 48 -22.89 -2.57 -8.46
CA LYS A 48 -23.57 -2.32 -7.19
C LYS A 48 -22.63 -1.49 -6.32
N THR A 49 -23.17 -0.42 -5.73
CA THR A 49 -22.41 0.48 -4.85
C THR A 49 -23.15 0.78 -3.55
N PRO A 50 -23.43 -0.22 -2.70
CA PRO A 50 -24.14 0.01 -1.45
C PRO A 50 -23.25 0.77 -0.45
N LEU A 51 -23.88 1.61 0.38
CA LEU A 51 -23.24 2.23 1.54
C LEU A 51 -23.08 1.18 2.65
N PHE A 52 -21.85 0.98 3.13
CA PHE A 52 -21.56 0.14 4.27
C PHE A 52 -21.69 0.88 5.58
N SER A 53 -21.06 2.04 5.67
CA SER A 53 -21.03 2.82 6.90
C SER A 53 -20.86 4.29 6.59
N MET A 54 -21.42 5.13 7.45
CA MET A 54 -21.19 6.56 7.50
C MET A 54 -21.05 6.93 8.96
N THR A 55 -19.81 7.05 9.42
CA THR A 55 -19.52 7.26 10.84
C THR A 55 -18.54 8.41 11.04
N PRO A 56 -18.67 9.20 12.12
CA PRO A 56 -17.56 9.97 12.62
C PRO A 56 -16.40 9.04 13.00
N LEU A 57 -15.18 9.40 12.59
CA LEU A 57 -13.97 8.62 12.90
C LEU A 57 -13.25 9.10 14.18
N LEU A 58 -13.58 10.31 14.65
CA LEU A 58 -13.11 10.87 15.92
C LEU A 58 -14.26 10.79 16.94
N ASN A 59 -14.34 9.69 17.69
CA ASN A 59 -15.35 9.47 18.73
C ASN A 59 -14.77 9.48 20.14
N ASP A 60 -13.52 9.06 20.31
CA ASP A 60 -12.82 8.96 21.59
C ASP A 60 -11.54 9.82 21.63
N GLU A 61 -10.98 10.03 22.84
CA GLU A 61 -9.80 10.90 23.05
C GLU A 61 -8.53 10.40 22.34
N ASP A 62 -8.43 9.08 22.12
CA ASP A 62 -7.30 8.43 21.46
C ASP A 62 -7.48 8.28 19.93
N ASP A 63 -8.66 8.64 19.40
CA ASP A 63 -8.92 8.51 17.96
C ASP A 63 -8.13 9.54 17.16
N ASP A 64 -7.61 9.11 16.01
CA ASP A 64 -6.98 9.99 15.04
C ASP A 64 -7.54 9.81 13.62
N LEU A 65 -7.27 10.78 12.75
CA LEU A 65 -7.64 10.72 11.32
C LEU A 65 -6.54 10.07 10.47
N SER A 66 -5.67 9.26 11.09
CA SER A 66 -4.57 8.64 10.37
C SER A 66 -5.06 7.54 9.44
N ALA A 67 -4.23 7.21 8.46
CA ALA A 67 -4.48 6.05 7.61
C ALA A 67 -4.47 4.72 8.38
N VAL A 68 -3.88 4.67 9.58
CA VAL A 68 -3.87 3.49 10.44
C VAL A 68 -5.25 3.33 11.09
N ALA A 69 -5.79 4.39 11.69
CA ALA A 69 -7.14 4.38 12.25
C ALA A 69 -8.20 4.03 11.21
N HIS A 70 -8.09 4.57 9.98
CA HIS A 70 -8.98 4.18 8.88
C HIS A 70 -8.88 2.69 8.54
N ARG A 71 -7.66 2.13 8.53
CA ARG A 71 -7.46 0.69 8.29
C ARG A 71 -8.05 -0.16 9.40
N GLU A 72 -7.87 0.23 10.67
CA GLU A 72 -8.40 -0.49 11.83
C GLU A 72 -9.93 -0.45 11.84
N PHE A 73 -10.52 0.72 11.59
CA PHE A 73 -11.95 0.84 11.40
C PHE A 73 -12.50 -0.11 10.32
N LEU A 74 -11.84 -0.18 9.16
CA LEU A 74 -12.23 -1.11 8.09
C LEU A 74 -12.01 -2.58 8.48
N ALA A 75 -10.91 -2.87 9.20
CA ALA A 75 -10.57 -4.22 9.67
C ALA A 75 -11.56 -4.74 10.71
N ASP A 76 -12.21 -3.86 11.47
CA ASP A 76 -13.23 -4.22 12.44
C ASP A 76 -14.63 -4.28 11.81
N MET A 77 -14.97 -3.30 10.97
CA MET A 77 -16.30 -3.16 10.39
C MET A 77 -16.60 -4.24 9.34
N LEU A 78 -15.67 -4.50 8.41
CA LEU A 78 -15.91 -5.43 7.31
C LEU A 78 -16.19 -6.87 7.80
N PRO A 79 -15.42 -7.46 8.75
CA PRO A 79 -15.70 -8.83 9.20
C PRO A 79 -16.96 -8.89 10.04
N ARG A 80 -17.16 -7.90 10.93
CA ARG A 80 -18.29 -7.86 11.86
C ARG A 80 -19.63 -7.75 11.13
N ASP A 81 -19.72 -6.86 10.15
CA ASP A 81 -21.01 -6.47 9.55
C ASP A 81 -21.25 -7.18 8.21
N PHE A 82 -20.18 -7.50 7.47
CA PHE A 82 -20.28 -8.03 6.10
C PHE A 82 -19.55 -9.36 5.86
N GLY A 83 -18.84 -9.89 6.86
CA GLY A 83 -18.06 -11.12 6.72
C GLY A 83 -16.92 -11.01 5.69
N ARG A 84 -16.38 -9.81 5.49
CA ARG A 84 -15.27 -9.55 4.55
C ARG A 84 -14.02 -9.10 5.27
N GLN A 85 -12.87 -9.34 4.64
CA GLN A 85 -11.58 -8.88 5.14
C GLN A 85 -11.02 -7.75 4.28
N VAL A 86 -10.26 -6.86 4.90
CA VAL A 86 -9.62 -5.73 4.20
C VAL A 86 -8.73 -6.19 3.04
N HIS A 87 -8.07 -7.34 3.15
CA HIS A 87 -7.18 -7.86 2.10
C HIS A 87 -7.94 -8.46 0.90
N GLU A 88 -9.26 -8.69 1.03
CA GLU A 88 -10.12 -9.12 -0.09
C GLU A 88 -10.54 -7.94 -0.97
N CYS A 89 -10.25 -6.71 -0.51
CA CYS A 89 -10.47 -5.50 -1.29
C CYS A 89 -9.49 -5.46 -2.47
N VAL A 90 -10.01 -5.37 -3.69
CA VAL A 90 -9.19 -5.37 -4.91
C VAL A 90 -8.78 -3.98 -5.38
N PHE A 91 -9.52 -2.95 -4.97
CA PHE A 91 -9.18 -1.55 -5.23
C PHE A 91 -9.79 -0.64 -4.17
N LEU A 92 -9.26 0.57 -4.07
CA LEU A 92 -9.76 1.64 -3.22
C LEU A 92 -9.86 2.93 -4.04
N VAL A 93 -11.02 3.57 -3.98
CA VAL A 93 -11.30 4.86 -4.62
C VAL A 93 -11.52 5.89 -3.52
N GLY A 94 -10.91 7.05 -3.66
CA GLY A 94 -11.09 8.19 -2.76
C GLY A 94 -10.42 9.41 -3.35
N ASP A 95 -10.55 10.55 -2.67
CA ASP A 95 -9.80 11.75 -3.05
C ASP A 95 -8.28 11.52 -2.93
N ASN A 96 -7.49 12.33 -3.63
CA ASN A 96 -6.02 12.20 -3.66
C ASN A 96 -5.36 12.81 -2.41
N CYS A 97 -5.92 12.57 -1.22
CA CYS A 97 -5.35 13.01 0.03
C CYS A 97 -4.21 12.08 0.48
N SER A 98 -3.33 12.56 1.36
CA SER A 98 -2.22 11.77 1.91
C SER A 98 -2.70 10.56 2.70
N VAL A 99 -3.83 10.67 3.39
CA VAL A 99 -4.45 9.60 4.18
C VAL A 99 -4.90 8.46 3.27
N ASN A 100 -5.68 8.74 2.22
CA ASN A 100 -6.14 7.73 1.27
C ASN A 100 -4.99 7.05 0.51
N ARG A 101 -3.96 7.82 0.11
CA ARG A 101 -2.75 7.24 -0.49
C ARG A 101 -2.03 6.29 0.47
N ARG A 102 -1.88 6.69 1.74
CA ARG A 102 -1.22 5.84 2.74
C ARG A 102 -2.07 4.62 3.08
N LEU A 103 -3.39 4.78 3.18
CA LEU A 103 -4.33 3.71 3.44
C LEU A 103 -4.27 2.65 2.34
N ALA A 104 -4.26 3.06 1.06
CA ALA A 104 -4.09 2.15 -0.06
C ALA A 104 -2.83 1.28 0.07
N THR A 105 -1.69 1.88 0.45
CA THR A 105 -0.46 1.13 0.76
C THR A 105 -0.64 0.16 1.93
N LEU A 106 -1.33 0.57 3.00
CA LEU A 106 -1.52 -0.24 4.21
C LEU A 106 -2.45 -1.45 3.98
N VAL A 107 -3.52 -1.27 3.20
CA VAL A 107 -4.44 -2.36 2.84
C VAL A 107 -3.92 -3.21 1.68
N GLY A 108 -2.80 -2.80 1.08
CA GLY A 108 -2.16 -3.51 -0.01
C GLY A 108 -2.91 -3.40 -1.33
N VAL A 109 -3.76 -2.39 -1.52
CA VAL A 109 -4.39 -2.12 -2.83
C VAL A 109 -3.56 -1.11 -3.59
N GLY A 110 -3.11 -1.50 -4.77
CA GLY A 110 -2.20 -0.69 -5.58
C GLY A 110 -1.63 -1.49 -6.74
N CYS A 111 -0.73 -0.88 -7.51
CA CYS A 111 -0.10 -1.57 -8.63
C CYS A 111 0.68 -2.80 -8.14
N ALA A 112 0.50 -3.96 -8.79
CA ALA A 112 1.20 -5.21 -8.44
C ALA A 112 2.73 -5.05 -8.36
N SER A 113 3.30 -4.19 -9.22
CA SER A 113 4.73 -3.86 -9.18
C SER A 113 5.12 -3.09 -7.92
N HIS A 114 4.24 -2.23 -7.40
CA HIS A 114 4.46 -1.52 -6.15
C HIS A 114 4.39 -2.48 -4.95
N GLN A 115 3.41 -3.38 -4.93
CA GLN A 115 3.30 -4.44 -3.90
C GLN A 115 4.54 -5.33 -3.89
N LEU A 116 4.99 -5.80 -5.06
CA LEU A 116 6.21 -6.59 -5.19
C LEU A 116 7.43 -5.81 -4.68
N ASN A 117 7.57 -4.55 -5.06
CA ASN A 117 8.65 -3.71 -4.56
C ASN A 117 8.58 -3.59 -3.03
N CYS A 118 7.42 -3.36 -2.43
CA CYS A 118 7.27 -3.32 -0.97
C CYS A 118 7.67 -4.64 -0.29
N ALA A 119 7.27 -5.79 -0.85
CA ALA A 119 7.67 -7.10 -0.34
C ALA A 119 9.19 -7.28 -0.39
N VAL A 120 9.81 -6.95 -1.53
CA VAL A 120 11.27 -6.98 -1.70
C VAL A 120 11.97 -6.05 -0.70
N GLN A 121 11.45 -4.83 -0.46
CA GLN A 121 12.05 -3.92 0.51
C GLN A 121 12.00 -4.46 1.95
N ARG A 122 10.92 -5.14 2.35
CA ARG A 122 10.82 -5.78 3.67
C ARG A 122 11.86 -6.89 3.82
N GLU A 123 11.99 -7.75 2.80
CA GLU A 123 12.99 -8.83 2.80
C GLU A 123 14.43 -8.27 2.89
N LEU A 124 14.72 -7.21 2.13
CA LEU A 124 16.04 -6.58 2.10
C LEU A 124 16.39 -5.85 3.40
N GLN A 125 15.42 -5.56 4.26
CA GLN A 125 15.63 -4.79 5.49
C GLN A 125 16.59 -5.49 6.47
N GLU A 126 16.58 -6.83 6.49
CA GLU A 126 17.51 -7.64 7.29
C GLU A 126 18.97 -7.50 6.81
N HIS A 127 19.18 -7.15 5.54
CA HIS A 127 20.48 -7.04 4.89
C HIS A 127 20.93 -5.58 4.68
N GLU A 128 20.26 -4.60 5.30
CA GLU A 128 20.50 -3.19 5.00
C GLU A 128 21.94 -2.74 5.26
N ASN A 129 22.61 -3.32 6.27
CA ASN A 129 24.02 -3.04 6.57
C ASN A 129 24.95 -3.45 5.42
N ASP A 130 24.76 -4.65 4.87
CA ASP A 130 25.55 -5.15 3.75
C ASP A 130 25.25 -4.34 2.48
N LEU A 131 23.98 -4.02 2.25
CA LEU A 131 23.56 -3.17 1.13
C LEU A 131 24.17 -1.78 1.24
N ALA A 132 24.24 -1.19 2.43
CA ALA A 132 24.89 0.09 2.68
C ALA A 132 26.40 0.02 2.42
N ALA A 133 27.08 -1.06 2.82
CA ALA A 133 28.49 -1.27 2.53
C ALA A 133 28.76 -1.39 1.02
N VAL A 134 27.94 -2.16 0.30
CA VAL A 134 28.01 -2.26 -1.16
C VAL A 134 27.74 -0.91 -1.82
N GLN A 135 26.72 -0.18 -1.37
CA GLN A 135 26.40 1.16 -1.86
C GLN A 135 27.60 2.12 -1.70
N ALA A 136 28.23 2.13 -0.53
CA ALA A 136 29.41 2.95 -0.25
C ALA A 136 30.59 2.57 -1.17
N LEU A 137 30.82 1.28 -1.40
CA LEU A 137 31.82 0.79 -2.35
C LEU A 137 31.52 1.27 -3.77
N MET A 138 30.27 1.13 -4.23
CA MET A 138 29.86 1.52 -5.58
C MET A 138 29.96 3.04 -5.80
N ILE A 139 29.64 3.84 -4.78
CA ILE A 139 29.88 5.30 -4.78
C ILE A 139 31.38 5.59 -4.94
N LYS A 140 32.24 4.91 -4.19
CA LYS A 140 33.69 5.09 -4.26
C LYS A 140 34.24 4.70 -5.63
N LEU A 141 33.79 3.59 -6.20
CA LEU A 141 34.18 3.13 -7.54
C LEU A 141 33.69 4.07 -8.65
N ARG A 142 32.62 4.83 -8.42
CA ARG A 142 32.12 5.84 -9.36
C ARG A 142 33.01 7.09 -9.45
N THR A 143 33.86 7.35 -8.46
CA THR A 143 34.76 8.51 -8.49
C THR A 143 35.72 8.45 -9.68
N LEU A 144 36.10 9.59 -10.25
CA LEU A 144 36.90 9.65 -11.49
C LEU A 144 38.16 8.79 -11.45
N THR A 145 38.93 8.90 -10.37
CA THR A 145 40.20 8.17 -10.19
C THR A 145 39.99 6.66 -10.05
N GLN A 146 38.98 6.24 -9.28
CA GLN A 146 38.72 4.80 -9.07
C GLN A 146 38.04 4.18 -10.29
N SER A 147 37.17 4.92 -10.95
CA SER A 147 36.55 4.49 -12.21
C SER A 147 37.58 4.31 -13.31
N ALA A 148 38.61 5.16 -13.38
CA ALA A 148 39.73 4.98 -14.31
C ALA A 148 40.49 3.68 -14.05
N LYS A 149 40.77 3.37 -12.78
CA LYS A 149 41.40 2.10 -12.38
C LYS A 149 40.51 0.89 -12.65
N LEU A 150 39.20 1.02 -12.43
CA LEU A 150 38.23 -0.04 -12.67
C LEU A 150 38.14 -0.39 -14.16
N ARG A 151 38.15 0.62 -15.05
CA ARG A 151 38.15 0.42 -16.51
C ARG A 151 39.34 -0.37 -17.04
N LEU A 152 40.46 -0.42 -16.30
CA LEU A 152 41.61 -1.25 -16.66
C LEU A 152 41.38 -2.73 -16.35
N LYS A 153 40.40 -3.05 -15.49
CA LYS A 153 40.09 -4.42 -15.04
C LYS A 153 38.80 -4.96 -15.63
N THR A 154 37.83 -4.10 -15.91
CA THR A 154 36.52 -4.48 -16.45
C THR A 154 35.89 -3.32 -17.22
N ASP A 155 35.13 -3.64 -18.27
CA ASP A 155 34.35 -2.67 -19.03
C ASP A 155 33.08 -2.20 -18.28
N LEU A 156 32.79 -2.82 -17.14
CA LEU A 156 31.58 -2.56 -16.37
C LEU A 156 31.69 -1.24 -15.57
N ARG A 157 30.57 -0.50 -15.53
CA ARG A 157 30.46 0.74 -14.74
C ARG A 157 29.68 0.51 -13.45
N PRO A 158 30.07 1.15 -12.33
CA PRO A 158 29.33 1.06 -11.08
C PRO A 158 27.90 1.57 -11.23
N VAL A 159 26.96 0.83 -10.66
CA VAL A 159 25.54 1.19 -10.49
C VAL A 159 25.28 1.42 -9.01
N ILE A 160 24.48 2.44 -8.68
CA ILE A 160 24.20 2.85 -7.30
C ILE A 160 22.70 2.65 -7.05
N ARG A 161 22.36 2.21 -5.84
CA ARG A 161 20.98 2.09 -5.35
C ARG A 161 20.31 3.47 -5.33
N GLN A 162 19.08 3.53 -5.84
CA GLN A 162 18.23 4.72 -5.85
C GLN A 162 16.83 4.35 -5.35
N ASP A 163 16.37 5.04 -4.31
CA ASP A 163 15.09 4.73 -3.66
C ASP A 163 13.88 4.87 -4.60
N THR A 164 13.96 5.77 -5.56
CA THR A 164 12.90 6.00 -6.55
C THR A 164 12.90 5.00 -7.71
N ARG A 165 13.92 4.13 -7.82
CA ARG A 165 14.02 3.09 -8.88
C ARG A 165 14.02 1.69 -8.26
N TRP A 166 12.90 1.00 -8.37
CA TRP A 166 12.62 -0.28 -7.72
C TRP A 166 13.64 -1.39 -8.00
N SER A 167 14.23 -1.43 -9.20
CA SER A 167 15.24 -2.44 -9.58
C SER A 167 16.69 -2.05 -9.28
N SER A 168 16.93 -0.89 -8.66
CA SER A 168 18.28 -0.35 -8.49
C SER A 168 19.15 -1.17 -7.53
N THR A 169 18.57 -1.69 -6.44
CA THR A 169 19.29 -2.55 -5.48
C THR A 169 19.77 -3.84 -6.15
N PHE A 170 18.88 -4.53 -6.87
CA PHE A 170 19.23 -5.71 -7.65
C PHE A 170 20.31 -5.39 -8.69
N SER A 171 20.13 -4.29 -9.44
CA SER A 171 21.08 -3.87 -10.47
C SER A 171 22.47 -3.58 -9.91
N MET A 172 22.55 -3.01 -8.70
CA MET A 172 23.81 -2.75 -7.99
C MET A 172 24.51 -4.05 -7.61
N LEU A 173 23.79 -4.97 -6.95
CA LEU A 173 24.34 -6.27 -6.53
C LEU A 173 24.77 -7.12 -7.72
N HIS A 174 23.94 -7.19 -8.75
CA HIS A 174 24.24 -7.89 -10.01
C HIS A 174 25.47 -7.27 -10.71
N ARG A 175 25.62 -5.94 -10.65
CA ARG A 175 26.80 -5.28 -11.19
C ARG A 175 28.06 -5.62 -10.42
N LEU A 176 28.00 -5.61 -9.09
CA LEU A 176 29.14 -5.94 -8.24
C LEU A 176 29.59 -7.38 -8.45
N THR A 177 28.66 -8.34 -8.42
CA THR A 177 28.97 -9.77 -8.65
C THR A 177 29.62 -9.99 -10.02
N ARG A 178 29.11 -9.35 -11.08
CA ARG A 178 29.73 -9.41 -12.42
C ARG A 178 31.09 -8.73 -12.54
N ALA A 179 31.44 -7.84 -11.62
CA ALA A 179 32.75 -7.19 -11.61
C ALA A 179 33.78 -7.97 -10.77
N LEU A 180 33.33 -8.92 -9.95
CA LEU A 180 34.17 -9.72 -9.05
C LEU A 180 34.35 -11.17 -9.53
N GLY A 181 33.46 -11.69 -10.37
CA GLY A 181 33.61 -12.98 -11.06
C GLY A 181 34.23 -12.83 -12.43
#